data_AF-K4AMG7-F1
#
_entry.id   AF-K4AMG7-F1
#
_cell.length_a   1.000
_cell.length_b   1.000
_cell.length_c   1.000
_cell.angle_alpha   90.00
_cell.angle_beta   90.00
_cell.angle_gamma   90.00
#
_symmetry.space_group_name_H-M   'P 1'
#
loop_
_entity.id
_entity.type
_entity.pdbx_description
1 polymer ?
#
loop_
_entity_poly.entity_id
_entity_poly.type
_entity_poly.pdbx_seq_one_letter_code
_entity_poly.pdbx_strand_id
1 'polypeptide(L)'
;MKELVSPWALGTGAQYGAGSTHQQAAAKLIRRDRITDAAATLFSTDSVNQIPKRFIRTDELQAAGAVVGEDETFELPVLDMAKLLDPELSASETLTSHGVDEAVIQRMKESAAEFFSLPLERKNAVAFRGDDDKLEGFGHHISGGPSAGKLDWAECVTLVTHPVHYSMEMTGLARRLLGFMAIDLGVSQEELLGAFFSGDDADKGQSAVINHYPPCRHPDKVLGIVPHTDLMGLTVLLHVDDTPGLQIRRGDRWFPVRPLPDAFVVNVGDILEVLTNGAYASVEHRVIPDAERGRTTIVVFQDASVDGAVTPLPELVRGDEARARYNSIGKLEYTKGNFKALGEETRFIHNTSKLRACVNTKI
;
A
#
# COMPACT_ATOMS: atom_id res chain seq x y z
N MET A 1 -11.36 -8.57 17.41
CA MET A 1 -11.89 -7.25 17.81
C MET A 1 -10.99 -6.50 18.79
N LYS A 2 -10.55 -7.10 19.92
CA LYS A 2 -9.77 -6.35 20.93
C LYS A 2 -8.50 -5.67 20.42
N GLU A 3 -7.76 -6.16 19.42
CA GLU A 3 -6.57 -5.41 18.93
C GLU A 3 -6.95 -4.25 17.99
N LEU A 4 -7.98 -4.41 17.15
CA LEU A 4 -8.49 -3.32 16.29
C LEU A 4 -9.32 -2.27 17.06
N VAL A 5 -9.85 -2.61 18.24
CA VAL A 5 -10.81 -1.77 18.99
C VAL A 5 -10.34 -1.42 20.42
N SER A 6 -9.26 -2.01 20.97
CA SER A 6 -8.69 -1.58 22.26
C SER A 6 -8.35 -0.09 22.35
N PRO A 7 -7.85 0.58 21.29
CA PRO A 7 -7.64 2.03 21.33
C PRO A 7 -8.92 2.84 21.59
N TRP A 8 -10.09 2.24 21.38
CA TRP A 8 -11.41 2.87 21.43
C TRP A 8 -12.30 2.35 22.59
N ALA A 9 -11.98 1.18 23.15
CA ALA A 9 -12.78 0.52 24.19
C ALA A 9 -12.52 1.04 25.61
N LEU A 10 -11.39 1.73 25.83
CA LEU A 10 -11.08 2.42 27.09
C LEU A 10 -11.25 3.92 26.87
N GLY A 11 -12.23 4.53 27.56
CA GLY A 11 -12.46 5.98 27.55
C GLY A 11 -11.37 6.82 28.24
N THR A 12 -10.14 6.32 28.27
CA THR A 12 -8.95 7.03 28.72
C THR A 12 -8.49 7.96 27.61
N GLY A 13 -8.76 9.26 27.77
CA GLY A 13 -8.31 10.32 26.86
C GLY A 13 -6.80 10.56 26.91
N ALA A 14 -6.00 9.52 26.69
CA ALA A 14 -4.60 9.66 26.40
C ALA A 14 -4.46 10.24 24.98
N GLN A 15 -3.69 11.33 24.89
CA GLN A 15 -3.31 11.93 23.61
C GLN A 15 -2.27 11.02 22.94
N TYR A 16 -2.75 9.97 22.27
CA TYR A 16 -1.90 9.11 21.47
C TYR A 16 -1.34 9.87 20.28
N GLY A 17 -0.11 9.50 19.89
CA GLY A 17 0.75 10.31 19.04
C GLY A 17 0.02 10.86 17.82
N ALA A 18 0.02 12.18 17.71
CA ALA A 18 -0.24 12.86 16.47
C ALA A 18 0.52 12.12 15.35
N GLY A 19 -0.20 11.62 14.34
CA GLY A 19 0.42 11.26 13.06
C GLY A 19 1.29 12.43 12.59
N SER A 20 2.27 12.18 11.74
CA SER A 20 3.36 13.14 11.55
C SER A 20 2.86 14.56 11.26
N THR A 21 3.57 15.59 11.72
CA THR A 21 3.14 16.98 11.49
C THR A 21 2.92 17.25 9.99
N HIS A 22 3.63 16.52 9.13
CA HIS A 22 3.44 16.57 7.69
C HIS A 22 2.24 15.77 7.17
N GLN A 23 1.95 14.59 7.70
CA GLN A 23 0.74 13.82 7.40
C GLN A 23 -0.52 14.60 7.81
N GLN A 24 -0.52 15.26 8.98
CA GLN A 24 -1.60 16.12 9.45
C GLN A 24 -1.78 17.36 8.58
N ALA A 25 -0.68 18.05 8.25
CA ALA A 25 -0.71 19.23 7.37
C ALA A 25 -1.11 18.91 5.91
N ALA A 26 -1.13 17.62 5.53
CA ALA A 26 -1.63 17.13 4.25
C ALA A 26 -3.08 16.60 4.33
N ALA A 27 -3.59 16.22 5.51
CA ALA A 27 -4.94 15.70 5.69
C ALA A 27 -6.04 16.64 5.15
N LYS A 28 -5.82 17.96 5.23
CA LYS A 28 -6.73 19.00 4.68
C LYS A 28 -6.88 18.99 3.15
N LEU A 29 -6.02 18.27 2.43
CA LEU A 29 -6.10 18.07 0.98
C LEU A 29 -6.81 16.76 0.61
N ILE A 30 -7.15 15.93 1.59
CA ILE A 30 -7.64 14.57 1.38
C ILE A 30 -9.16 14.54 1.50
N ARG A 31 -9.81 14.13 0.41
CA ARG A 31 -11.22 13.77 0.43
C ARG A 31 -11.36 12.26 0.56
N ARG A 32 -12.14 11.83 1.56
CA ARG A 32 -12.49 10.43 1.78
C ARG A 32 -13.99 10.32 2.08
N ASP A 33 -14.72 9.68 1.18
CA ASP A 33 -16.17 9.51 1.30
C ASP A 33 -16.49 8.37 2.30
N ARG A 34 -17.55 8.55 3.10
CA ARG A 34 -18.03 7.52 4.05
C ARG A 34 -18.80 6.42 3.32
N ILE A 35 -18.72 5.18 3.83
CA ILE A 35 -19.61 4.10 3.41
C ILE A 35 -21.05 4.44 3.86
N THR A 36 -21.97 4.50 2.90
CA THR A 36 -23.41 4.77 3.13
C THR A 36 -24.21 3.47 3.21
N ASP A 37 -25.41 3.49 3.78
CA ASP A 37 -26.31 2.33 3.81
C ASP A 37 -26.62 1.80 2.39
N ALA A 38 -26.73 2.70 1.41
CA ALA A 38 -26.91 2.33 0.00
C ALA A 38 -25.69 1.56 -0.56
N ALA A 39 -24.46 1.97 -0.22
CA ALA A 39 -23.25 1.26 -0.61
C ALA A 39 -23.11 -0.08 0.13
N ALA A 40 -23.40 -0.14 1.43
CA ALA A 40 -23.35 -1.41 2.18
C ALA A 40 -24.44 -2.41 1.73
N THR A 41 -25.62 -1.92 1.33
CA THR A 41 -26.69 -2.77 0.74
C THR A 41 -26.27 -3.29 -0.63
N LEU A 42 -25.68 -2.43 -1.47
CA LEU A 42 -25.09 -2.79 -2.77
C LEU A 42 -24.02 -3.89 -2.62
N PHE A 43 -23.12 -3.74 -1.65
CA PHE A 43 -22.04 -4.68 -1.38
C PHE A 43 -22.49 -6.02 -0.77
N SER A 44 -23.70 -6.10 -0.23
CA SER A 44 -24.25 -7.31 0.40
C SER A 44 -25.32 -8.02 -0.44
N THR A 45 -25.64 -7.52 -1.64
CA THR A 45 -26.69 -8.10 -2.49
C THR A 45 -26.15 -8.66 -3.80
N ASP A 46 -26.32 -9.97 -4.00
CA ASP A 46 -25.99 -10.73 -5.22
C ASP A 46 -26.69 -10.24 -6.50
N SER A 47 -27.69 -9.37 -6.37
CA SER A 47 -28.75 -9.14 -7.35
C SER A 47 -28.58 -7.89 -8.22
N VAL A 48 -27.50 -7.12 -8.04
CA VAL A 48 -27.46 -5.74 -8.55
C VAL A 48 -27.01 -5.67 -10.01
N ASN A 49 -27.98 -5.87 -10.91
CA ASN A 49 -27.90 -5.60 -12.35
C ASN A 49 -27.55 -4.13 -12.71
N GLN A 50 -27.45 -3.22 -11.73
CA GLN A 50 -27.20 -1.78 -11.92
C GLN A 50 -26.17 -1.23 -10.91
N ILE A 51 -24.89 -1.27 -11.28
CA ILE A 51 -23.83 -0.57 -10.54
C ILE A 51 -24.10 0.95 -10.55
N PRO A 52 -24.04 1.66 -9.40
CA PRO A 52 -24.18 3.11 -9.37
C PRO A 52 -23.05 3.81 -10.13
N LYS A 53 -23.39 4.90 -10.85
CA LYS A 53 -22.44 5.65 -11.71
C LYS A 53 -21.12 6.04 -11.06
N ARG A 54 -21.07 6.22 -9.73
CA ARG A 54 -19.83 6.53 -8.99
C ARG A 54 -18.79 5.40 -9.06
N PHE A 55 -19.20 4.14 -9.18
CA PHE A 55 -18.28 3.01 -9.28
C PHE A 55 -17.92 2.63 -10.72
N ILE A 56 -18.62 3.18 -11.73
CA ILE A 56 -18.43 2.79 -13.13
C ILE A 56 -17.12 3.36 -13.69
N ARG A 57 -16.22 2.44 -14.06
CA ARG A 57 -14.88 2.69 -14.61
C ARG A 57 -14.62 1.88 -15.89
N THR A 58 -15.66 1.54 -16.66
CA THR A 58 -15.55 0.78 -17.92
C THR A 58 -14.59 1.40 -18.92
N ASP A 59 -14.63 2.72 -19.12
CA ASP A 59 -13.73 3.42 -20.06
C ASP A 59 -12.26 3.32 -19.62
N GLU A 60 -12.00 3.41 -18.31
CA GLU A 60 -10.67 3.26 -17.71
C GLU A 60 -10.15 1.81 -17.86
N LEU A 61 -11.00 0.82 -17.63
CA LEU A 61 -10.67 -0.60 -17.80
C LEU A 61 -10.35 -0.94 -19.27
N GLN A 62 -11.08 -0.36 -20.22
CA GLN A 62 -10.80 -0.51 -21.66
C GLN A 62 -9.51 0.21 -22.08
N ALA A 63 -9.21 1.37 -21.49
CA ALA A 63 -7.99 2.14 -21.78
C ALA A 63 -6.73 1.58 -21.10
N ALA A 64 -6.88 0.80 -20.01
CA ALA A 64 -5.76 0.38 -19.17
C ALA A 64 -4.77 -0.61 -19.81
N GLY A 65 -5.05 -1.16 -21.00
CA GLY A 65 -4.20 -2.16 -21.67
C GLY A 65 -4.59 -3.61 -21.34
N ALA A 66 -3.96 -4.55 -22.05
CA ALA A 66 -4.36 -5.95 -22.03
C ALA A 66 -3.93 -6.67 -20.74
N VAL A 67 -4.83 -7.48 -20.17
CA VAL A 67 -4.44 -8.51 -19.19
C VAL A 67 -3.80 -9.67 -19.94
N VAL A 68 -2.77 -10.30 -19.39
CA VAL A 68 -2.19 -11.52 -19.98
C VAL A 68 -3.18 -12.68 -19.89
N GLY A 69 -3.16 -13.58 -20.88
CA GLY A 69 -4.03 -14.76 -20.88
C GLY A 69 -3.62 -15.75 -19.77
N GLU A 70 -4.53 -16.65 -19.40
CA GLU A 70 -4.25 -17.71 -18.41
C GLU A 70 -3.08 -18.62 -18.84
N ASP A 71 -2.87 -18.76 -20.16
CA ASP A 71 -1.77 -19.50 -20.77
C ASP A 71 -0.39 -18.80 -20.62
N GLU A 72 -0.38 -17.50 -20.33
CA GLU A 72 0.83 -16.68 -20.18
C GLU A 72 1.17 -16.51 -18.69
N THR A 73 1.61 -17.60 -18.07
CA THR A 73 1.96 -17.64 -16.64
C THR A 73 3.16 -16.75 -16.33
N PHE A 74 2.88 -15.54 -15.87
CA PHE A 74 3.83 -14.74 -15.11
C PHE A 74 3.58 -15.00 -13.62
N GLU A 75 4.44 -15.79 -13.00
CA GLU A 75 4.51 -15.84 -11.54
C GLU A 75 5.43 -14.71 -11.07
N LEU A 76 5.04 -14.00 -10.02
CA LEU A 76 6.04 -13.42 -9.13
C LEU A 76 6.80 -14.64 -8.52
N PRO A 77 8.15 -14.74 -8.55
CA PRO A 77 8.93 -14.78 -7.29
C PRO A 77 8.33 -15.43 -6.01
N VAL A 78 9.07 -16.32 -5.29
CA VAL A 78 8.83 -16.83 -3.89
C VAL A 78 10.06 -16.78 -2.88
N LEU A 79 10.32 -15.64 -2.21
CA LEU A 79 11.46 -15.19 -1.38
C LEU A 79 11.47 -15.88 -0.04
N ASP A 80 12.12 -17.02 -0.06
CA ASP A 80 12.31 -17.79 1.14
C ASP A 80 13.37 -17.13 2.03
N MET A 81 12.91 -16.40 3.06
CA MET A 81 13.78 -15.66 3.97
C MET A 81 14.74 -16.56 4.75
N ALA A 82 14.42 -17.84 4.92
CA ALA A 82 15.35 -18.80 5.51
C ALA A 82 16.60 -18.97 4.64
N LYS A 83 16.48 -18.82 3.32
CA LYS A 83 17.56 -19.00 2.33
C LYS A 83 18.38 -17.74 2.10
N LEU A 84 17.78 -16.57 2.33
CA LEU A 84 18.55 -15.33 2.46
C LEU A 84 19.41 -15.31 3.74
N LEU A 85 19.03 -16.09 4.75
CA LEU A 85 19.79 -16.25 6.00
C LEU A 85 20.77 -17.44 5.97
N ASP A 86 20.58 -18.41 5.07
CA ASP A 86 21.45 -19.59 4.87
C ASP A 86 21.71 -19.84 3.36
N PRO A 87 22.93 -19.53 2.86
CA PRO A 87 23.28 -19.65 1.44
C PRO A 87 23.23 -21.06 0.83
N GLU A 88 23.10 -22.14 1.61
CA GLU A 88 23.05 -23.50 1.07
C GLU A 88 21.66 -23.91 0.54
N LEU A 89 20.64 -23.06 0.69
CA LEU A 89 19.26 -23.35 0.29
C LEU A 89 18.87 -22.59 -1.00
N SER A 90 18.18 -23.25 -1.93
CA SER A 90 17.85 -22.68 -3.26
C SER A 90 16.67 -21.70 -3.28
N ALA A 91 16.92 -20.46 -3.71
CA ALA A 91 15.97 -19.34 -3.68
C ALA A 91 14.77 -19.43 -4.67
N SER A 92 13.78 -18.59 -4.38
CA SER A 92 12.81 -17.93 -5.29
C SER A 92 12.55 -16.50 -4.67
N GLU A 93 11.72 -15.55 -5.17
CA GLU A 93 11.69 -14.09 -4.75
C GLU A 93 10.40 -13.25 -4.21
N THR A 94 9.22 -13.75 -3.76
CA THR A 94 8.18 -13.14 -2.83
C THR A 94 7.86 -13.92 -1.51
N LEU A 95 7.64 -13.28 -0.36
CA LEU A 95 8.12 -13.72 0.98
C LEU A 95 7.52 -14.97 1.68
N THR A 96 8.28 -16.07 1.80
CA THR A 96 8.01 -17.24 2.68
C THR A 96 9.08 -17.40 3.77
N SER A 97 8.83 -18.27 4.77
CA SER A 97 9.73 -18.48 5.93
C SER A 97 10.11 -17.18 6.65
N HIS A 98 9.22 -16.19 6.62
CA HIS A 98 9.44 -14.78 6.95
C HIS A 98 9.88 -14.48 8.40
N GLY A 99 9.82 -15.47 9.30
CA GLY A 99 10.17 -15.35 10.71
C GLY A 99 9.12 -14.64 11.59
N VAL A 100 8.06 -14.11 10.98
CA VAL A 100 6.86 -13.62 11.69
C VAL A 100 6.06 -14.81 12.26
N ASP A 101 5.62 -14.70 13.51
CA ASP A 101 4.77 -15.69 14.20
C ASP A 101 3.43 -15.92 13.46
N GLU A 102 3.19 -17.17 13.05
CA GLU A 102 1.96 -17.63 12.38
C GLU A 102 0.71 -17.31 13.21
N ALA A 103 0.77 -17.41 14.53
CA ALA A 103 -0.34 -17.09 15.41
C ALA A 103 -0.63 -15.57 15.44
N VAL A 104 0.38 -14.71 15.24
CA VAL A 104 0.19 -13.26 15.07
C VAL A 104 -0.48 -12.96 13.73
N ILE A 105 -0.05 -13.63 12.66
CA ILE A 105 -0.67 -13.53 11.32
C ILE A 105 -2.13 -13.95 11.39
N GLN A 106 -2.42 -15.12 11.95
CA GLN A 106 -3.76 -15.70 11.99
C GLN A 106 -4.72 -14.84 12.83
N ARG A 107 -4.31 -14.32 13.99
CA ARG A 107 -5.11 -13.37 14.80
C ARG A 107 -5.44 -12.08 14.04
N MET A 108 -4.52 -11.60 13.20
CA MET A 108 -4.75 -10.41 12.38
C MET A 108 -5.72 -10.68 11.22
N LYS A 109 -5.59 -11.83 10.55
CA LYS A 109 -6.55 -12.32 9.53
C LYS A 109 -7.98 -12.43 10.10
N GLU A 110 -8.10 -13.10 11.25
CA GLU A 110 -9.38 -13.26 11.97
C GLU A 110 -9.98 -11.91 12.39
N SER A 111 -9.16 -11.00 12.92
CA SER A 111 -9.63 -9.67 13.34
C SER A 111 -10.09 -8.82 12.14
N ALA A 112 -9.42 -8.91 11.00
CA ALA A 112 -9.83 -8.25 9.76
C ALA A 112 -11.18 -8.79 9.25
N ALA A 113 -11.32 -10.11 9.15
CA ALA A 113 -12.57 -10.76 8.72
C ALA A 113 -13.73 -10.45 9.67
N GLU A 114 -13.51 -10.53 10.99
CA GLU A 114 -14.50 -10.18 12.00
C GLU A 114 -14.97 -8.72 11.82
N PHE A 115 -14.05 -7.76 11.65
CA PHE A 115 -14.40 -6.35 11.49
C PHE A 115 -15.33 -6.11 10.30
N PHE A 116 -15.02 -6.69 9.13
CA PHE A 116 -15.84 -6.47 7.94
C PHE A 116 -17.20 -7.20 7.98
N SER A 117 -17.31 -8.28 8.76
CA SER A 117 -18.58 -8.96 9.05
C SER A 117 -19.55 -8.14 9.94
N LEU A 118 -19.07 -7.08 10.60
CA LEU A 118 -19.90 -6.28 11.49
C LEU A 118 -20.96 -5.46 10.71
N PRO A 119 -22.15 -5.22 11.30
CA PRO A 119 -23.12 -4.28 10.76
C PRO A 119 -22.52 -2.90 10.49
N LEU A 120 -22.99 -2.23 9.43
CA LEU A 120 -22.45 -0.93 9.00
C LEU A 120 -22.41 0.10 10.14
N GLU A 121 -23.41 0.13 11.02
CA GLU A 121 -23.44 1.00 12.22
C GLU A 121 -22.18 0.83 13.10
N ARG A 122 -21.75 -0.43 13.32
CA ARG A 122 -20.57 -0.76 14.12
C ARG A 122 -19.27 -0.39 13.40
N LYS A 123 -19.18 -0.65 12.08
CA LYS A 123 -18.03 -0.20 11.27
C LYS A 123 -17.93 1.33 11.25
N ASN A 124 -19.07 2.02 11.18
CA ASN A 124 -19.16 3.48 11.21
C ASN A 124 -18.79 4.14 12.56
N ALA A 125 -18.69 3.38 13.66
CA ALA A 125 -18.22 3.92 14.94
C ALA A 125 -16.78 4.47 14.86
N VAL A 126 -15.94 3.83 14.03
CA VAL A 126 -14.56 4.24 13.72
C VAL A 126 -14.45 4.88 12.33
N ALA A 127 -15.54 5.42 11.77
CA ALA A 127 -15.50 6.09 10.46
C ALA A 127 -14.55 7.29 10.47
N PHE A 128 -13.89 7.53 9.33
CA PHE A 128 -13.14 8.76 9.08
C PHE A 128 -14.02 10.00 9.31
N ARG A 129 -13.47 11.00 10.00
CA ARG A 129 -14.12 12.27 10.33
C ARG A 129 -13.31 13.39 9.69
N GLY A 130 -13.79 13.93 8.57
CA GLY A 130 -13.04 14.87 7.73
C GLY A 130 -12.73 16.24 8.35
N ASP A 131 -13.15 16.46 9.59
CA ASP A 131 -12.85 17.67 10.38
C ASP A 131 -11.64 17.46 11.32
N ASP A 132 -11.22 16.21 11.55
CA ASP A 132 -10.01 15.86 12.30
C ASP A 132 -8.81 15.82 11.33
N ASP A 133 -7.66 16.38 11.72
CA ASP A 133 -6.40 16.34 10.94
C ASP A 133 -5.74 14.93 10.93
N LYS A 134 -6.55 13.87 10.81
CA LYS A 134 -6.17 12.45 10.96
C LYS A 134 -6.51 11.66 9.70
N LEU A 135 -5.62 10.75 9.31
CA LEU A 135 -5.83 9.86 8.15
C LEU A 135 -6.64 8.58 8.48
N GLU A 136 -6.85 8.33 9.76
CA GLU A 136 -7.40 7.08 10.29
C GLU A 136 -8.91 6.93 10.11
N GLY A 137 -9.35 5.67 10.19
CA GLY A 137 -10.75 5.29 10.27
C GLY A 137 -11.27 4.54 9.04
N PHE A 138 -12.55 4.22 9.11
CA PHE A 138 -13.30 3.44 8.13
C PHE A 138 -13.98 4.35 7.07
N GLY A 139 -13.98 3.92 5.80
CA GLY A 139 -14.55 4.66 4.67
C GLY A 139 -14.22 4.01 3.32
N HIS A 140 -14.54 4.70 2.22
CA HIS A 140 -13.95 4.39 0.91
C HIS A 140 -12.45 4.75 0.90
N HIS A 141 -11.72 4.35 -0.14
CA HIS A 141 -10.36 4.85 -0.38
C HIS A 141 -10.32 6.36 -0.59
N ILE A 142 -9.12 6.94 -0.44
CA ILE A 142 -8.85 8.34 -0.77
C ILE A 142 -8.96 8.51 -2.29
N SER A 143 -9.80 9.44 -2.75
CA SER A 143 -9.96 9.75 -4.18
C SER A 143 -9.51 11.17 -4.49
N GLY A 144 -8.62 11.29 -5.48
CA GLY A 144 -8.22 12.57 -6.05
C GLY A 144 -8.95 12.89 -7.37
N GLY A 145 -9.18 14.17 -7.62
CA GLY A 145 -9.08 14.73 -8.98
C GLY A 145 -10.37 14.85 -9.80
N PRO A 146 -10.31 14.74 -11.14
CA PRO A 146 -11.51 14.65 -11.98
C PRO A 146 -12.39 13.45 -11.55
N SER A 147 -11.75 12.39 -11.05
CA SER A 147 -12.34 11.25 -10.37
C SER A 147 -12.89 11.54 -8.97
N ALA A 148 -12.95 12.79 -8.47
CA ALA A 148 -13.55 13.14 -7.17
C ALA A 148 -15.08 12.90 -7.06
N GLY A 149 -15.72 12.47 -8.15
CA GLY A 149 -17.06 11.90 -8.16
C GLY A 149 -17.10 10.37 -8.17
N LYS A 150 -16.00 9.69 -8.53
CA LYS A 150 -15.90 8.24 -8.59
C LYS A 150 -15.42 7.64 -7.27
N LEU A 151 -15.68 6.35 -7.10
CA LEU A 151 -15.35 5.55 -5.92
C LEU A 151 -14.86 4.17 -6.37
N ASP A 152 -13.99 3.58 -5.58
CA ASP A 152 -13.49 2.23 -5.82
C ASP A 152 -14.44 1.20 -5.17
N TRP A 153 -14.51 0.00 -5.73
CA TRP A 153 -15.38 -1.10 -5.28
C TRP A 153 -14.79 -1.79 -4.05
N ALA A 154 -14.69 -1.02 -2.97
CA ALA A 154 -14.11 -1.44 -1.72
C ALA A 154 -14.64 -0.63 -0.55
N GLU A 155 -14.50 -1.22 0.63
CA GLU A 155 -14.49 -0.54 1.91
C GLU A 155 -13.14 -0.79 2.59
N CYS A 156 -12.59 0.21 3.30
CA CYS A 156 -11.30 0.06 3.96
C CYS A 156 -11.26 0.77 5.32
N VAL A 157 -10.36 0.31 6.19
CA VAL A 157 -10.03 0.97 7.46
C VAL A 157 -8.54 1.25 7.51
N THR A 158 -8.20 2.53 7.74
CA THR A 158 -6.82 3.02 7.86
C THR A 158 -6.48 3.18 9.33
N LEU A 159 -5.30 2.70 9.72
CA LEU A 159 -4.78 2.72 11.08
C LEU A 159 -3.37 3.32 11.03
N VAL A 160 -3.09 4.33 11.85
CA VAL A 160 -1.71 4.79 12.08
C VAL A 160 -1.15 3.92 13.21
N THR A 161 -0.24 3.02 12.87
CA THR A 161 0.12 1.92 13.77
C THR A 161 1.17 2.36 14.78
N HIS A 162 0.71 2.62 16.00
CA HIS A 162 1.53 2.59 17.21
C HIS A 162 1.63 1.13 17.73
N PRO A 163 2.64 0.75 18.53
CA PRO A 163 3.04 -0.64 18.70
C PRO A 163 1.94 -1.56 19.28
N VAL A 164 1.40 -2.38 18.39
CA VAL A 164 0.67 -3.63 18.65
C VAL A 164 1.45 -4.79 18.03
N HIS A 165 1.25 -6.02 18.51
CA HIS A 165 2.09 -7.18 18.16
C HIS A 165 2.35 -7.33 16.64
N TYR A 166 1.32 -7.24 15.80
CA TYR A 166 1.47 -7.34 14.35
C TYR A 166 2.36 -6.23 13.75
N SER A 167 2.24 -4.98 14.23
CA SER A 167 3.07 -3.86 13.77
C SER A 167 4.55 -4.03 14.15
N MET A 168 4.84 -4.60 15.32
CA MET A 168 6.20 -4.92 15.73
C MET A 168 6.82 -6.01 14.85
N GLU A 169 6.07 -7.06 14.53
CA GLU A 169 6.50 -8.10 13.60
C GLU A 169 6.78 -7.55 12.19
N MET A 170 5.88 -6.70 11.66
CA MET A 170 6.09 -6.06 10.34
C MET A 170 7.29 -5.11 10.34
N THR A 171 7.55 -4.41 11.44
CA THR A 171 8.76 -3.59 11.62
C THR A 171 10.02 -4.45 11.59
N GLY A 172 10.01 -5.58 12.30
CA GLY A 172 11.10 -6.55 12.28
C GLY A 172 11.34 -7.13 10.89
N LEU A 173 10.27 -7.44 10.15
CA LEU A 173 10.31 -7.95 8.79
C LEU A 173 10.90 -6.92 7.80
N ALA A 174 10.39 -5.68 7.82
CA ALA A 174 10.87 -4.58 7.00
C ALA A 174 12.37 -4.30 7.24
N ARG A 175 12.84 -4.34 8.51
CA ARG A 175 14.27 -4.19 8.84
C ARG A 175 15.14 -5.27 8.20
N ARG A 176 14.68 -6.54 8.17
CA ARG A 176 15.42 -7.63 7.51
C ARG A 176 15.47 -7.44 6.00
N LEU A 177 14.33 -7.15 5.38
CA LEU A 177 14.22 -6.87 3.94
C LEU A 177 15.13 -5.72 3.50
N LEU A 178 15.08 -4.59 4.21
CA LEU A 178 15.90 -3.41 3.92
C LEU A 178 17.40 -3.68 4.16
N GLY A 179 17.76 -4.55 5.11
CA GLY A 179 19.14 -5.01 5.29
C GLY A 179 19.67 -5.76 4.06
N PHE A 180 18.88 -6.66 3.48
CA PHE A 180 19.23 -7.36 2.22
C PHE A 180 19.25 -6.43 1.01
N MET A 181 18.29 -5.50 0.90
CA MET A 181 18.25 -4.49 -0.15
C MET A 181 19.51 -3.60 -0.13
N ALA A 182 19.99 -3.19 1.05
CA ALA A 182 21.23 -2.42 1.15
C ALA A 182 22.45 -3.20 0.62
N ILE A 183 22.52 -4.50 0.92
CA ILE A 183 23.59 -5.40 0.42
C ILE A 183 23.56 -5.51 -1.11
N ASP A 184 22.39 -5.74 -1.73
CA ASP A 184 22.24 -5.81 -3.20
C ASP A 184 22.56 -4.48 -3.91
N LEU A 185 22.24 -3.35 -3.26
CA LEU A 185 22.56 -2.01 -3.74
C LEU A 185 24.05 -1.63 -3.54
N GLY A 186 24.79 -2.39 -2.73
CA GLY A 186 26.18 -2.07 -2.36
C GLY A 186 26.31 -0.84 -1.45
N VAL A 187 25.26 -0.52 -0.69
CA VAL A 187 25.24 0.62 0.26
C VAL A 187 25.31 0.16 1.71
N SER A 188 25.66 1.07 2.61
CA SER A 188 25.61 0.84 4.04
C SER A 188 24.19 0.50 4.50
N GLN A 189 24.05 -0.61 5.24
CA GLN A 189 22.81 -0.93 5.96
C GLN A 189 22.42 0.18 6.95
N GLU A 190 23.39 0.92 7.49
CA GLU A 190 23.13 2.04 8.39
C GLU A 190 22.47 3.22 7.66
N GLU A 191 22.92 3.57 6.44
CA GLU A 191 22.30 4.64 5.65
C GLU A 191 20.84 4.26 5.26
N LEU A 192 20.62 3.07 4.68
CA LEU A 192 19.26 2.67 4.25
C LEU A 192 18.32 2.41 5.44
N LEU A 193 18.75 1.73 6.52
CA LEU A 193 17.90 1.55 7.70
C LEU A 193 17.68 2.89 8.44
N GLY A 194 18.62 3.84 8.37
CA GLY A 194 18.44 5.17 8.91
C GLY A 194 17.31 5.95 8.23
N ALA A 195 17.22 5.86 6.90
CA ALA A 195 16.13 6.48 6.14
C ALA A 195 14.72 6.02 6.59
N PHE A 196 14.60 4.79 7.11
CA PHE A 196 13.33 4.21 7.55
C PHE A 196 13.11 4.23 9.08
N PHE A 197 14.17 4.23 9.89
CA PHE A 197 14.08 3.90 11.32
C PHE A 197 15.01 4.71 12.27
N SER A 198 15.81 5.68 11.80
CA SER A 198 16.64 6.51 12.71
C SER A 198 15.97 7.83 13.11
N GLY A 199 16.31 8.32 14.30
CA GLY A 199 15.88 9.63 14.83
C GLY A 199 14.51 9.61 15.52
N ASP A 200 14.23 10.70 16.25
CA ASP A 200 12.92 10.96 16.88
C ASP A 200 11.91 11.57 15.87
N ASP A 201 12.12 11.37 14.57
CA ASP A 201 11.31 11.97 13.50
C ASP A 201 9.89 11.42 13.52
N ALA A 202 8.94 12.25 13.95
CA ALA A 202 7.50 11.98 13.86
C ALA A 202 7.05 11.65 12.42
N ASP A 203 7.84 12.03 11.41
CA ASP A 203 7.64 11.81 9.97
C ASP A 203 8.08 10.43 9.44
N LYS A 204 8.59 9.54 10.30
CA LYS A 204 8.90 8.14 9.95
C LYS A 204 7.89 7.20 10.62
N GLY A 205 6.71 7.09 10.00
CA GLY A 205 5.59 6.29 10.51
C GLY A 205 5.44 4.93 9.85
N GLN A 206 4.77 4.01 10.55
CA GLN A 206 4.12 2.86 9.95
C GLN A 206 2.61 3.10 9.93
N SER A 207 1.94 2.66 8.86
CA SER A 207 0.47 2.66 8.79
C SER A 207 -0.02 1.35 8.19
N ALA A 208 -1.23 0.95 8.57
CA ALA A 208 -1.91 -0.21 8.03
C ALA A 208 -3.23 0.20 7.38
N VAL A 209 -3.52 -0.35 6.21
CA VAL A 209 -4.85 -0.27 5.59
C VAL A 209 -5.37 -1.69 5.43
N ILE A 210 -6.50 -1.97 6.08
CA ILE A 210 -7.23 -3.21 5.85
C ILE A 210 -8.31 -2.92 4.81
N ASN A 211 -8.26 -3.63 3.68
CA ASN A 211 -9.20 -3.48 2.57
C ASN A 211 -10.12 -4.69 2.51
N HIS A 212 -11.39 -4.45 2.21
CA HIS A 212 -12.34 -5.48 1.84
C HIS A 212 -12.99 -5.12 0.50
N TYR A 213 -12.97 -6.08 -0.43
CA TYR A 213 -13.51 -5.99 -1.77
C TYR A 213 -14.70 -6.97 -1.84
N PRO A 214 -15.94 -6.47 -1.82
CA PRO A 214 -17.12 -7.31 -1.98
C PRO A 214 -17.17 -7.93 -3.39
N PRO A 215 -17.83 -9.09 -3.58
CA PRO A 215 -18.04 -9.66 -4.91
C PRO A 215 -18.69 -8.66 -5.87
N CYS A 216 -18.39 -8.78 -7.17
CA CYS A 216 -19.05 -8.01 -8.21
C CYS A 216 -19.23 -8.83 -9.49
N ARG A 217 -20.49 -9.19 -9.82
CA ARG A 217 -20.84 -9.92 -11.06
C ARG A 217 -20.59 -9.15 -12.37
N HIS A 218 -20.01 -7.95 -12.28
CA HIS A 218 -19.63 -7.09 -13.40
C HIS A 218 -18.22 -6.50 -13.18
N PRO A 219 -17.17 -7.35 -13.06
CA PRO A 219 -15.80 -6.89 -12.81
C PRO A 219 -15.22 -6.12 -14.00
N ASP A 220 -15.86 -6.20 -15.17
CA ASP A 220 -15.63 -5.41 -16.39
C ASP A 220 -16.05 -3.93 -16.27
N LYS A 221 -16.69 -3.54 -15.16
CA LYS A 221 -17.25 -2.19 -14.98
C LYS A 221 -16.70 -1.44 -13.77
N VAL A 222 -15.96 -2.09 -12.88
CA VAL A 222 -15.51 -1.51 -11.60
C VAL A 222 -14.04 -1.86 -11.33
N LEU A 223 -13.36 -1.02 -10.55
CA LEU A 223 -12.04 -1.31 -10.00
C LEU A 223 -12.15 -1.39 -8.47
N GLY A 224 -11.55 -2.41 -7.87
CA GLY A 224 -11.45 -2.57 -6.42
C GLY A 224 -10.45 -1.57 -5.82
N ILE A 225 -9.35 -1.29 -6.54
CA ILE A 225 -8.54 -0.07 -6.44
C ILE A 225 -8.08 0.28 -7.85
N VAL A 226 -8.09 1.56 -8.21
CA VAL A 226 -7.53 2.08 -9.47
C VAL A 226 -6.04 1.75 -9.67
N PRO A 227 -5.52 1.81 -10.92
CA PRO A 227 -4.08 1.86 -11.19
C PRO A 227 -3.38 2.97 -10.38
N HIS A 228 -2.38 2.59 -9.57
CA HIS A 228 -1.58 3.53 -8.77
C HIS A 228 -0.20 2.95 -8.45
N THR A 229 0.72 3.81 -8.01
CA THR A 229 1.95 3.42 -7.31
C THR A 229 1.84 3.73 -5.83
N ASP A 230 2.56 2.99 -4.98
CA ASP A 230 2.56 3.24 -3.54
C ASP A 230 3.39 4.47 -3.19
N LEU A 231 2.85 5.36 -2.36
CA LEU A 231 3.46 6.66 -2.07
C LEU A 231 4.54 6.63 -0.98
N MET A 232 4.70 5.50 -0.28
CA MET A 232 5.56 5.35 0.90
C MET A 232 6.92 4.73 0.51
N GLY A 233 7.68 4.20 1.48
CA GLY A 233 8.97 3.55 1.23
C GLY A 233 8.81 2.08 0.82
N LEU A 234 8.31 1.25 1.73
CA LEU A 234 8.17 -0.19 1.53
C LEU A 234 6.78 -0.63 1.95
N THR A 235 6.16 -1.51 1.17
CA THR A 235 4.84 -2.06 1.46
C THR A 235 4.91 -3.57 1.64
N VAL A 236 4.18 -4.08 2.64
CA VAL A 236 4.02 -5.50 2.94
C VAL A 236 2.53 -5.81 2.98
N LEU A 237 2.06 -6.60 2.01
CA LEU A 237 0.67 -7.01 1.87
C LEU A 237 0.49 -8.46 2.30
N LEU A 238 -0.44 -8.68 3.23
CA LEU A 238 -0.95 -9.97 3.64
C LEU A 238 -2.33 -10.22 3.02
N HIS A 239 -2.46 -11.37 2.35
CA HIS A 239 -3.74 -11.92 1.93
C HIS A 239 -4.45 -12.57 3.13
N VAL A 240 -5.68 -12.13 3.44
CA VAL A 240 -6.51 -12.77 4.48
C VAL A 240 -7.15 -14.06 3.95
N ASP A 241 -7.50 -14.05 2.66
CA ASP A 241 -8.10 -15.14 1.90
C ASP A 241 -7.36 -15.37 0.58
N ASP A 242 -7.63 -16.51 -0.07
CA ASP A 242 -7.06 -16.91 -1.36
C ASP A 242 -7.78 -16.28 -2.58
N THR A 243 -8.65 -15.28 -2.39
CA THR A 243 -9.37 -14.66 -3.51
C THR A 243 -8.39 -13.81 -4.35
N PRO A 244 -8.28 -14.04 -5.67
CA PRO A 244 -7.42 -13.27 -6.56
C PRO A 244 -7.94 -11.83 -6.74
N GLY A 245 -7.12 -10.97 -7.33
CA GLY A 245 -7.58 -9.62 -7.73
C GLY A 245 -6.47 -8.58 -7.88
N LEU A 246 -5.36 -8.73 -7.17
CA LEU A 246 -4.18 -7.87 -7.38
C LEU A 246 -3.60 -8.11 -8.77
N GLN A 247 -3.32 -7.03 -9.51
CA GLN A 247 -2.63 -7.06 -10.79
C GLN A 247 -1.53 -6.00 -10.82
N ILE A 248 -0.36 -6.34 -11.36
CA ILE A 248 0.77 -5.41 -11.55
C ILE A 248 0.94 -5.10 -13.04
N ARG A 249 1.36 -3.87 -13.38
CA ARG A 249 1.65 -3.49 -14.77
C ARG A 249 3.13 -3.70 -15.09
N ARG A 250 3.42 -4.41 -16.19
CA ARG A 250 4.76 -4.44 -16.80
C ARG A 250 4.62 -4.11 -18.29
N GLY A 251 5.27 -3.04 -18.73
CA GLY A 251 5.00 -2.45 -20.06
C GLY A 251 3.56 -1.93 -20.17
N ASP A 252 2.86 -2.34 -21.21
CA ASP A 252 1.45 -2.04 -21.51
C ASP A 252 0.48 -3.16 -21.07
N ARG A 253 0.97 -4.15 -20.30
CA ARG A 253 0.21 -5.35 -19.91
C ARG A 253 0.04 -5.49 -18.40
N TRP A 254 -1.09 -6.07 -18.01
CA TRP A 254 -1.43 -6.41 -16.62
C TRP A 254 -1.21 -7.90 -16.34
N PHE A 255 -0.51 -8.16 -15.24
CA PHE A 255 -0.15 -9.50 -14.77
C PHE A 255 -0.85 -9.78 -13.43
N PRO A 256 -1.72 -10.80 -13.34
CA PRO A 256 -2.33 -11.22 -12.08
C PRO A 256 -1.29 -11.68 -11.05
N VAL A 257 -1.48 -11.29 -9.79
CA VAL A 257 -0.71 -11.82 -8.67
C VAL A 257 -1.54 -12.87 -7.95
N ARG A 258 -1.04 -14.12 -7.96
CA ARG A 258 -1.66 -15.24 -7.26
C ARG A 258 -1.44 -15.11 -5.75
N PRO A 259 -2.50 -15.16 -4.91
CA PRO A 259 -2.35 -15.34 -3.47
C PRO A 259 -1.63 -16.65 -3.17
N LEU A 260 -0.54 -16.61 -2.41
CA LEU A 260 0.14 -17.80 -1.90
C LEU A 260 -0.18 -17.99 -0.41
N PRO A 261 -0.37 -19.23 0.07
CA PRO A 261 -0.41 -19.53 1.49
C PRO A 261 0.87 -19.07 2.19
N ASP A 262 0.72 -18.61 3.43
CA ASP A 262 1.83 -18.29 4.36
C ASP A 262 2.92 -17.39 3.76
N ALA A 263 2.47 -16.45 2.94
CA ALA A 263 3.30 -15.53 2.19
C ALA A 263 2.86 -14.07 2.33
N PHE A 264 3.83 -13.15 2.27
CA PHE A 264 3.59 -11.72 2.09
C PHE A 264 4.01 -11.28 0.69
N VAL A 265 3.16 -10.50 0.02
CA VAL A 265 3.57 -9.72 -1.15
C VAL A 265 4.33 -8.50 -0.65
N VAL A 266 5.54 -8.27 -1.16
CA VAL A 266 6.35 -7.09 -0.83
C VAL A 266 6.46 -6.24 -2.09
N ASN A 267 6.27 -4.92 -1.96
CA ASN A 267 6.49 -4.00 -3.06
C ASN A 267 7.21 -2.72 -2.62
N VAL A 268 7.95 -2.17 -3.57
CA VAL A 268 8.70 -0.91 -3.45
C VAL A 268 7.72 0.24 -3.71
N GLY A 269 7.78 1.27 -2.86
CA GLY A 269 7.04 2.52 -3.04
C GLY A 269 7.90 3.63 -3.62
N ASP A 270 7.25 4.71 -4.04
CA ASP A 270 7.82 5.86 -4.74
C ASP A 270 8.97 6.52 -3.97
N ILE A 271 8.94 6.49 -2.63
CA ILE A 271 10.06 7.00 -1.82
C ILE A 271 11.28 6.10 -1.99
N LEU A 272 11.13 4.77 -1.92
CA LEU A 272 12.26 3.84 -2.03
C LEU A 272 12.81 3.80 -3.46
N GLU A 273 11.99 4.00 -4.49
CA GLU A 273 12.47 4.28 -5.85
C GLU A 273 13.39 5.51 -5.86
N VAL A 274 12.98 6.62 -5.22
CA VAL A 274 13.81 7.83 -5.12
C VAL A 274 15.08 7.60 -4.29
N LEU A 275 14.98 6.99 -3.10
CA LEU A 275 16.12 6.68 -2.22
C LEU A 275 17.17 5.84 -2.95
N THR A 276 16.73 4.83 -3.71
CA THR A 276 17.61 3.94 -4.48
C THR A 276 18.07 4.52 -5.83
N ASN A 277 17.81 5.81 -6.07
CA ASN A 277 18.13 6.51 -7.32
C ASN A 277 17.57 5.80 -8.58
N GLY A 278 16.44 5.10 -8.43
CA GLY A 278 15.77 4.33 -9.48
C GLY A 278 16.36 2.93 -9.72
N ALA A 279 17.12 2.35 -8.79
CA ALA A 279 17.60 0.97 -8.91
C ALA A 279 16.47 -0.06 -8.73
N TYR A 280 15.52 0.20 -7.82
CA TYR A 280 14.27 -0.54 -7.70
C TYR A 280 13.09 0.28 -8.23
N ALA A 281 12.21 -0.34 -9.01
CA ALA A 281 10.97 0.27 -9.49
C ALA A 281 9.87 0.22 -8.43
N SER A 282 9.18 1.35 -8.20
CA SER A 282 7.82 1.32 -7.67
C SER A 282 6.85 1.08 -8.84
N VAL A 283 6.16 -0.05 -8.79
CA VAL A 283 5.40 -0.62 -9.91
C VAL A 283 3.93 -0.23 -9.81
N GLU A 284 3.36 0.24 -10.91
CA GLU A 284 1.93 0.53 -10.97
C GLU A 284 1.12 -0.77 -10.83
N HIS A 285 0.16 -0.77 -9.92
CA HIS A 285 -0.68 -1.92 -9.62
C HIS A 285 -2.14 -1.50 -9.41
N ARG A 286 -3.06 -2.45 -9.52
CA ARG A 286 -4.51 -2.25 -9.36
C ARG A 286 -5.16 -3.47 -8.71
N VAL A 287 -6.42 -3.34 -8.30
CA VAL A 287 -7.23 -4.48 -7.82
C VAL A 287 -8.51 -4.62 -8.64
N ILE A 288 -8.76 -5.81 -9.15
CA ILE A 288 -10.03 -6.23 -9.77
C ILE A 288 -10.82 -7.04 -8.72
N PRO A 289 -12.12 -6.76 -8.47
CA PRO A 289 -12.93 -7.59 -7.60
C PRO A 289 -13.29 -8.92 -8.28
N ASP A 290 -13.43 -9.98 -7.49
CA ASP A 290 -13.90 -11.28 -7.97
C ASP A 290 -15.44 -11.28 -8.18
N ALA A 291 -15.94 -12.16 -9.04
CA ALA A 291 -17.35 -12.20 -9.40
C ALA A 291 -18.25 -12.88 -8.36
N GLU A 292 -17.69 -13.78 -7.54
CA GLU A 292 -18.43 -14.66 -6.62
C GLU A 292 -17.93 -14.57 -5.18
N ARG A 293 -16.65 -14.23 -4.97
CA ARG A 293 -15.97 -14.24 -3.67
C ARG A 293 -15.61 -12.84 -3.20
N GLY A 294 -15.75 -12.61 -1.89
CA GLY A 294 -15.15 -11.45 -1.25
C GLY A 294 -13.62 -11.63 -1.13
N ARG A 295 -12.90 -10.52 -1.12
CA ARG A 295 -11.43 -10.50 -0.90
C ARG A 295 -11.07 -9.53 0.22
N THR A 296 -10.17 -9.91 1.10
CA THR A 296 -9.69 -9.06 2.19
C THR A 296 -8.15 -9.05 2.23
N THR A 297 -7.56 -7.87 2.40
CA THR A 297 -6.10 -7.72 2.56
C THR A 297 -5.75 -6.80 3.72
N ILE A 298 -4.63 -7.10 4.37
CA ILE A 298 -3.99 -6.21 5.35
C ILE A 298 -2.71 -5.71 4.69
N VAL A 299 -2.63 -4.40 4.43
CA VAL A 299 -1.49 -3.76 3.78
C VAL A 299 -0.79 -2.89 4.79
N VAL A 300 0.52 -3.09 5.00
CA VAL A 300 1.33 -2.28 5.91
C VAL A 300 2.34 -1.49 5.09
N PHE A 301 2.31 -0.19 5.27
CA PHE A 301 3.20 0.77 4.63
C PHE A 301 4.22 1.26 5.67
N GLN A 302 5.50 1.09 5.37
CA GLN A 302 6.60 1.69 6.10
C GLN A 302 7.05 2.96 5.37
N ASP A 303 6.98 4.09 6.07
CA ASP A 303 7.42 5.37 5.54
C ASP A 303 8.93 5.59 5.72
N ALA A 304 9.50 6.51 4.93
CA ALA A 304 10.92 6.86 4.98
C ALA A 304 11.22 8.33 4.63
N SER A 305 12.36 8.82 5.09
CA SER A 305 12.96 10.11 4.75
C SER A 305 14.46 10.14 5.12
N VAL A 306 15.26 10.89 4.36
CA VAL A 306 16.64 11.23 4.71
C VAL A 306 16.63 12.70 5.10
N ASP A 307 16.97 13.01 6.36
CA ASP A 307 17.00 14.37 6.93
C ASP A 307 15.75 15.21 6.62
N GLY A 308 14.56 14.60 6.76
CA GLY A 308 13.27 15.26 6.47
C GLY A 308 12.96 15.45 4.98
N ALA A 309 13.71 14.82 4.07
CA ALA A 309 13.53 14.87 2.63
C ALA A 309 13.34 13.50 1.97
N VAL A 310 12.72 13.49 0.80
CA VAL A 310 12.69 12.38 -0.16
C VAL A 310 13.75 12.68 -1.22
N THR A 311 14.88 11.97 -1.17
CA THR A 311 16.07 12.23 -1.96
C THR A 311 16.90 10.94 -2.14
N PRO A 312 17.62 10.74 -3.26
CA PRO A 312 18.56 9.63 -3.39
C PRO A 312 19.54 9.53 -2.23
N LEU A 313 19.87 8.30 -1.82
CA LEU A 313 20.89 8.01 -0.82
C LEU A 313 22.24 8.60 -1.28
N PRO A 314 23.00 9.26 -0.38
CA PRO A 314 24.28 9.87 -0.74
C PRO A 314 25.25 8.89 -1.41
N GLU A 315 25.33 7.63 -0.95
CA GLU A 315 26.20 6.62 -1.56
C GLU A 315 25.89 6.33 -3.04
N LEU A 316 24.62 6.41 -3.46
CA LEU A 316 24.18 6.11 -4.84
C LEU A 316 24.31 7.29 -5.82
N VAL A 317 24.88 8.42 -5.37
CA VAL A 317 25.12 9.63 -6.18
C VAL A 317 26.56 10.17 -6.02
N ARG A 318 27.49 9.38 -5.45
CA ARG A 318 28.92 9.71 -5.36
C ARG A 318 29.65 9.28 -6.64
N GLY A 319 30.14 10.25 -7.43
CA GLY A 319 31.03 10.02 -8.59
C GLY A 319 30.55 10.65 -9.90
N ASP A 320 31.46 10.87 -10.85
CA ASP A 320 31.18 11.61 -12.10
C ASP A 320 30.12 10.95 -13.02
N GLU A 321 29.97 9.63 -12.94
CA GLU A 321 28.96 8.86 -13.68
C GLU A 321 27.61 8.75 -12.92
N ALA A 322 27.63 8.84 -11.58
CA ALA A 322 26.49 8.59 -10.70
C ALA A 322 25.59 9.83 -10.54
N ARG A 323 24.94 10.26 -11.62
CA ARG A 323 24.02 11.42 -11.56
C ARG A 323 22.73 11.08 -10.82
N ALA A 324 22.33 11.96 -9.90
CA ALA A 324 21.01 11.91 -9.26
C ALA A 324 19.90 12.00 -10.32
N ARG A 325 19.06 10.96 -10.42
CA ARG A 325 17.92 10.89 -11.34
C ARG A 325 16.72 11.68 -10.83
N TYR A 326 16.64 11.91 -9.52
CA TYR A 326 15.55 12.62 -8.87
C TYR A 326 16.03 13.92 -8.21
N ASN A 327 15.10 14.85 -7.98
CA ASN A 327 15.34 16.01 -7.10
C ASN A 327 15.19 15.59 -5.62
N SER A 328 15.87 16.33 -4.73
CA SER A 328 15.55 16.29 -3.30
C SER A 328 14.30 17.13 -3.05
N ILE A 329 13.33 16.58 -2.33
CA ILE A 329 12.02 17.20 -2.07
C ILE A 329 11.76 17.13 -0.57
N GLY A 330 11.36 18.24 0.07
CA GLY A 330 11.00 18.21 1.48
C GLY A 330 9.82 17.27 1.73
N LYS A 331 9.83 16.49 2.82
CA LYS A 331 8.83 15.44 3.08
C LYS A 331 7.39 15.96 3.02
N LEU A 332 7.13 17.13 3.60
CA LEU A 332 5.83 17.81 3.51
C LEU A 332 5.42 18.18 2.08
N GLU A 333 6.37 18.65 1.27
CA GLU A 333 6.13 19.03 -0.12
C GLU A 333 5.84 17.79 -0.96
N TYR A 334 6.60 16.71 -0.77
CA TYR A 334 6.35 15.40 -1.38
C TYR A 334 4.94 14.89 -1.07
N THR A 335 4.53 14.90 0.20
CA THR A 335 3.20 14.43 0.61
C THR A 335 2.08 15.28 0.00
N LYS A 336 2.19 16.62 0.04
CA LYS A 336 1.20 17.53 -0.57
C LYS A 336 1.17 17.42 -2.10
N GLY A 337 2.33 17.29 -2.72
CA GLY A 337 2.51 17.11 -4.16
C GLY A 337 1.84 15.83 -4.64
N ASN A 338 2.01 14.72 -3.92
CA ASN A 338 1.34 13.46 -4.22
C ASN A 338 -0.18 13.52 -4.07
N PHE A 339 -0.72 14.10 -3.00
CA PHE A 339 -2.18 14.24 -2.89
C PHE A 339 -2.77 15.13 -3.99
N LYS A 340 -2.02 16.14 -4.46
CA LYS A 340 -2.40 16.91 -5.66
C LYS A 340 -2.26 16.09 -6.96
N ALA A 341 -1.23 15.25 -7.09
CA ALA A 341 -0.97 14.46 -8.30
C ALA A 341 -1.93 13.26 -8.45
N LEU A 342 -2.33 12.61 -7.34
CA LEU A 342 -3.53 11.77 -7.26
C LEU A 342 -4.77 12.55 -7.74
N GLY A 343 -4.82 13.85 -7.43
CA GLY A 343 -5.80 14.80 -7.93
C GLY A 343 -5.72 15.13 -9.43
N GLU A 344 -4.73 14.63 -10.15
CA GLU A 344 -4.49 14.92 -11.56
C GLU A 344 -4.26 13.62 -12.36
N GLU A 345 -4.42 12.44 -11.73
CA GLU A 345 -4.11 11.11 -12.28
C GLU A 345 -2.68 11.03 -12.84
N THR A 346 -1.73 11.70 -12.17
CA THR A 346 -0.30 11.73 -12.51
C THR A 346 0.58 11.23 -11.38
N ARG A 347 1.76 10.70 -11.72
CA ARG A 347 2.78 10.29 -10.75
C ARG A 347 3.71 11.46 -10.41
N PHE A 348 3.66 11.94 -9.18
CA PHE A 348 4.41 13.15 -8.76
C PHE A 348 5.92 13.02 -9.03
N ILE A 349 6.53 11.86 -8.73
CA ILE A 349 7.98 11.69 -8.86
C ILE A 349 8.50 11.71 -10.31
N HIS A 350 7.63 11.46 -11.31
CA HIS A 350 8.00 11.64 -12.72
C HIS A 350 8.19 13.12 -13.06
N ASN A 351 7.35 14.01 -12.52
CA ASN A 351 7.46 15.46 -12.72
C ASN A 351 8.70 16.06 -12.02
N THR A 352 9.29 15.34 -11.07
CA THR A 352 10.52 15.73 -10.36
C THR A 352 11.76 14.96 -10.80
N SER A 353 11.66 14.15 -11.87
CA SER A 353 12.81 13.46 -12.47
C SER A 353 13.70 14.42 -13.27
N LYS A 354 15.02 14.26 -13.17
CA LYS A 354 16.05 15.06 -13.86
C LYS A 354 16.42 14.50 -15.23
N LEU A 355 16.04 13.24 -15.54
CA LEU A 355 16.41 12.51 -16.74
C LEU A 355 15.20 11.73 -17.28
N ARG A 356 14.89 11.89 -18.57
CA ARG A 356 13.94 10.99 -19.26
C ARG A 356 14.61 9.62 -19.39
N ALA A 357 14.03 8.60 -18.76
CA ALA A 357 14.70 7.33 -18.55
C ALA A 357 14.81 6.48 -19.84
N CYS A 358 16.01 5.92 -20.02
CA CYS A 358 16.23 4.66 -20.71
C CYS A 358 17.11 3.77 -19.81
N VAL A 359 17.06 2.45 -20.07
CA VAL A 359 17.86 1.36 -19.48
C VAL A 359 17.39 0.77 -18.13
N ASN A 360 17.12 -0.54 -18.19
CA ASN A 360 16.99 -1.59 -17.17
C ASN A 360 16.87 -1.17 -15.69
N THR A 361 15.63 -1.15 -15.20
CA THR A 361 15.30 -1.19 -13.77
C THR A 361 15.21 -2.64 -13.29
N LYS A 362 15.64 -2.94 -12.05
CA LYS A 362 15.29 -4.22 -11.40
C LYS A 362 13.81 -4.16 -10.98
N ILE A 363 13.05 -5.25 -11.21
CA ILE A 363 11.66 -5.42 -10.79
C ILE A 363 11.59 -6.58 -9.80
#